data_AF-A0A3D4UJ96-F1
#
_entry.id   AF-A0A3D4UJ96-F1
#
_cell.length_a   1.000
_cell.length_b   1.000
_cell.length_c   1.000
_cell.angle_alpha   90.00
_cell.angle_beta   90.00
_cell.angle_gamma   90.00
#
_symmetry.space_group_name_H-M   'P 1'
#
loop_
_entity.id
_entity.type
_entity.pdbx_description
1 polymer ?
#
loop_
_entity_poly.entity_id
_entity_poly.type
_entity_poly.pdbx_seq_one_letter_code
_entity_poly.pdbx_strand_id
1 'polypeptide(L)'
;MFHGIERIRSVGAILFTMARATEIEPISPLGLTLEQFRAVCAQEGVGPGRAKSAYHAVFRDGKAHDAPAQIVVPEIVKRHEELVDEGVTIKFVQRLPNPNHRLADKGIDFDDIESVIIPMQGRSGRKTHTLCVSSQVGCAMGCDFCETAQMGLMRSLRADEIVQQWWLAKFIEGIHIDNIVFMGMG
;
A
#
# COMPACT_ATOMS: atom_id res chain seq x y z
N MET A 1 17.18 -0.74 40.80
CA MET A 1 16.31 -1.90 40.50
C MET A 1 14.96 -1.31 40.11
N PHE A 2 14.40 -1.42 38.91
CA PHE A 2 14.34 -2.51 37.95
C PHE A 2 14.54 -2.00 36.52
N HIS A 3 15.04 -2.89 35.67
CA HIS A 3 15.22 -2.73 34.24
C HIS A 3 13.87 -2.97 33.54
N GLY A 4 13.53 -2.15 32.56
CA GLY A 4 12.37 -2.34 31.67
C GLY A 4 12.81 -2.12 30.23
N ILE A 5 12.87 -3.21 29.48
CA ILE A 5 13.46 -3.32 28.15
C ILE A 5 12.52 -2.70 27.11
N GLU A 6 12.92 -1.60 26.49
CA GLU A 6 12.30 -1.10 25.25
C GLU A 6 12.63 -2.06 24.11
N ARG A 7 11.60 -2.76 23.62
CA ARG A 7 11.71 -3.63 22.45
C ARG A 7 11.48 -2.80 21.19
N ILE A 8 12.53 -2.15 20.70
CA ILE A 8 12.58 -1.57 19.35
C ILE A 8 12.60 -2.73 18.36
N ARG A 9 11.48 -3.00 17.69
CA ARG A 9 11.47 -3.84 16.49
C ARG A 9 11.91 -2.96 15.32
N SER A 10 13.21 -2.93 15.07
CA SER A 10 13.73 -2.45 13.79
C SER A 10 13.28 -3.41 12.69
N VAL A 11 12.43 -2.95 11.78
CA VAL A 11 12.29 -3.58 10.47
C VAL A 11 13.37 -2.93 9.62
N GLY A 12 14.36 -3.72 9.20
CA GLY A 12 15.58 -3.22 8.59
C GLY A 12 15.30 -2.34 7.38
N ALA A 13 15.81 -1.11 7.42
CA ALA A 13 15.97 -0.28 6.24
C ALA A 13 16.92 -1.00 5.26
N ILE A 14 16.42 -1.34 4.09
CA ILE A 14 17.25 -1.90 3.02
C ILE A 14 18.15 -0.79 2.49
N LEU A 15 19.46 -1.02 2.64
CA LEU A 15 20.54 -0.17 2.16
C LEU A 15 20.47 -0.09 0.61
N PHE A 16 20.08 1.05 0.07
CA PHE A 16 20.18 1.34 -1.38
C PHE A 16 21.67 1.40 -1.77
N THR A 17 22.18 0.30 -2.32
CA THR A 17 23.49 0.25 -2.96
C THR A 17 23.31 0.61 -4.44
N MET A 18 24.20 1.44 -5.00
CA MET A 18 24.16 1.84 -6.40
C MET A 18 24.31 0.64 -7.34
N ALA A 19 23.19 0.14 -7.88
CA ALA A 19 23.17 -0.96 -8.82
C ALA A 19 23.26 -0.47 -10.28
N ARG A 20 24.06 -1.19 -11.07
CA ARG A 20 24.20 -1.05 -12.53
C ARG A 20 22.87 -1.36 -13.23
N ALA A 21 22.69 -0.81 -14.44
CA ALA A 21 21.49 -0.85 -15.28
C ALA A 21 21.06 -2.25 -15.82
N THR A 22 21.06 -3.29 -14.99
CA THR A 22 20.59 -4.65 -15.33
C THR A 22 19.86 -5.33 -14.16
N GLU A 23 19.24 -4.58 -13.26
CA GLU A 23 18.34 -5.15 -12.25
C GLU A 23 16.89 -5.04 -12.74
N ILE A 24 16.27 -6.20 -12.96
CA ILE A 24 14.84 -6.33 -13.27
C ILE A 24 14.09 -5.70 -12.09
N GLU A 25 13.27 -4.68 -12.35
CA GLU A 25 12.43 -4.10 -11.30
C GLU A 25 11.61 -5.23 -10.64
N PRO A 26 11.55 -5.26 -9.29
CA PRO A 26 10.86 -6.32 -8.59
C PRO A 26 9.39 -6.38 -9.02
N ILE A 27 8.97 -7.56 -9.49
CA ILE A 27 7.62 -7.76 -10.02
C ILE A 27 6.66 -7.89 -8.85
N SER A 28 6.02 -6.77 -8.48
CA SER A 28 4.99 -6.75 -7.46
C SER A 28 3.68 -7.33 -8.02
N PRO A 29 3.18 -8.47 -7.50
CA PRO A 29 1.88 -9.02 -7.92
C PRO A 29 0.71 -8.08 -7.62
N LEU A 30 0.91 -7.09 -6.74
CA LEU A 30 -0.11 -6.11 -6.36
C LEU A 30 -0.48 -5.18 -7.53
N GLY A 31 0.39 -5.02 -8.52
CA GLY A 31 0.16 -4.16 -9.70
C GLY A 31 -0.29 -4.91 -10.95
N LEU A 32 -0.46 -6.23 -10.88
CA LEU A 32 -0.70 -7.08 -12.04
C LEU A 32 -1.97 -7.90 -11.87
N THR A 33 -2.66 -8.17 -12.97
CA THR A 33 -3.66 -9.24 -13.00
C THR A 33 -2.98 -10.60 -12.88
N LEU A 34 -3.73 -11.65 -12.52
CA LEU A 34 -3.20 -13.01 -12.52
C LEU A 34 -2.65 -13.43 -13.89
N GLU A 35 -3.26 -12.97 -14.98
CA GLU A 35 -2.80 -13.26 -16.34
C GLU A 35 -1.45 -12.59 -16.63
N GLN A 36 -1.33 -11.30 -16.32
CA GLN A 36 -0.07 -10.56 -16.48
C GLN A 36 1.03 -11.16 -15.60
N PHE A 37 0.72 -11.48 -14.34
CA PHE A 37 1.67 -12.11 -13.43
C PHE A 37 2.15 -13.47 -13.97
N ARG A 38 1.24 -14.31 -14.50
CA ARG A 38 1.62 -15.58 -15.14
C ARG A 38 2.51 -15.37 -16.36
N ALA A 39 2.25 -14.35 -17.17
CA ALA A 39 3.05 -14.05 -18.35
C ALA A 39 4.49 -13.66 -17.97
N VAL A 40 4.65 -12.83 -16.95
CA VAL A 40 5.97 -12.44 -16.43
C VAL A 40 6.68 -13.64 -15.78
N CYS A 41 5.98 -14.43 -14.96
CA CYS A 41 6.51 -15.67 -14.38
C CYS A 41 7.01 -16.65 -15.45
N ALA A 42 6.32 -16.75 -16.59
CA ALA A 42 6.73 -17.65 -17.68
C ALA A 42 8.09 -17.26 -18.30
N GLN A 43 8.40 -15.95 -18.35
CA GLN A 43 9.70 -15.46 -18.82
C GLN A 43 10.85 -15.87 -17.89
N GLU A 44 10.55 -16.04 -16.60
CA GLU A 44 11.47 -16.50 -15.56
C GLU A 44 11.48 -18.04 -15.39
N GLY A 45 10.84 -18.78 -16.31
CA GLY A 45 10.77 -20.25 -16.27
C GLY A 45 9.83 -20.82 -15.20
N VAL A 46 8.94 -20.01 -14.62
CA VAL A 46 7.99 -20.45 -13.60
C VAL A 46 6.71 -20.98 -14.26
N GLY A 47 6.39 -22.24 -13.99
CA GLY A 47 5.19 -22.89 -14.51
C GLY A 47 3.88 -22.25 -14.02
N PRO A 48 2.79 -22.32 -14.81
CA PRO A 48 1.55 -21.60 -14.56
C PRO A 48 0.85 -21.95 -13.24
N GLY A 49 0.96 -23.20 -12.79
CA GLY A 49 0.40 -23.63 -11.51
C GLY A 49 1.11 -22.98 -10.31
N ARG A 50 2.45 -22.92 -10.37
CA ARG A 50 3.27 -22.26 -9.34
C ARG A 50 3.03 -20.75 -9.32
N ALA A 51 2.98 -20.11 -10.50
CA ALA A 51 2.65 -18.68 -10.61
C ALA A 51 1.27 -18.36 -9.99
N LYS A 52 0.25 -19.19 -10.23
CA LYS A 52 -1.07 -19.01 -9.61
C LYS A 52 -1.01 -19.15 -8.08
N SER A 53 -0.28 -20.14 -7.57
CA SER A 53 -0.12 -20.34 -6.13
C SER A 53 0.61 -19.16 -5.47
N ALA A 54 1.70 -18.68 -6.07
CA ALA A 54 2.45 -17.53 -5.62
C ALA A 54 1.59 -16.25 -5.60
N TYR A 55 0.82 -16.01 -6.67
CA TYR A 55 -0.13 -14.90 -6.73
C TYR A 55 -1.16 -14.99 -5.61
N HIS A 56 -1.81 -16.14 -5.44
CA HIS A 56 -2.81 -16.32 -4.38
C HIS A 56 -2.24 -16.09 -2.97
N ALA A 57 -1.01 -16.50 -2.71
CA ALA A 57 -0.38 -16.34 -1.41
C ALA A 57 -0.16 -14.87 -1.02
N VAL A 58 0.12 -14.01 -1.99
CA VAL A 58 0.28 -12.57 -1.78
C VAL A 58 -1.02 -11.94 -1.27
N PHE A 59 -2.15 -12.27 -1.92
CA PHE A 59 -3.46 -11.68 -1.59
C PHE A 59 -4.19 -12.40 -0.45
N ARG A 60 -3.96 -13.69 -0.25
CA ARG A 60 -4.63 -14.48 0.80
C ARG A 60 -3.88 -14.42 2.11
N ASP A 61 -2.56 -14.61 2.05
CA ASP A 61 -1.72 -14.90 3.21
C ASP A 61 -0.70 -13.81 3.50
N GLY A 62 -0.58 -12.79 2.63
CA GLY A 62 0.41 -11.72 2.77
C GLY A 62 1.84 -12.21 2.57
N LYS A 63 2.02 -13.32 1.82
CA LYS A 63 3.32 -13.97 1.65
C LYS A 63 3.74 -13.97 0.19
N ALA A 64 4.96 -13.51 -0.07
CA ALA A 64 5.68 -13.82 -1.29
C ALA A 64 6.40 -15.16 -1.10
N HIS A 65 6.08 -16.14 -1.95
CA HIS A 65 6.89 -17.34 -2.09
C HIS A 65 7.01 -17.68 -3.57
N ASP A 66 8.10 -18.37 -3.92
CA ASP A 66 8.57 -18.57 -5.29
C ASP A 66 8.95 -17.26 -6.01
N ALA A 67 10.20 -17.18 -6.50
CA ALA A 67 10.59 -16.12 -7.42
C ALA A 67 9.70 -16.18 -8.69
N PRO A 68 9.32 -15.03 -9.29
CA PRO A 68 9.77 -13.67 -9.02
C PRO A 68 8.85 -12.84 -8.09
N ALA A 69 7.88 -13.44 -7.40
CA ALA A 69 6.94 -12.68 -6.58
C ALA A 69 7.68 -11.93 -5.45
N GLN A 70 7.51 -10.62 -5.38
CA GLN A 70 7.97 -9.82 -4.24
C GLN A 70 6.84 -8.91 -3.74
N ILE A 71 6.75 -8.76 -2.42
CA ILE A 71 5.82 -7.80 -1.80
C ILE A 71 6.65 -6.58 -1.43
N VAL A 72 6.46 -5.52 -2.20
CA VAL A 72 7.00 -4.20 -1.90
C VAL A 72 5.80 -3.30 -1.60
N VAL A 73 5.76 -2.79 -0.37
CA VAL A 73 4.71 -1.92 0.15
C VAL A 73 5.35 -0.70 0.81
N PRO A 74 4.71 0.47 0.77
CA PRO A 74 5.25 1.69 1.34
C PRO A 74 5.22 1.64 2.87
N GLU A 75 6.07 2.47 3.48
CA GLU A 75 6.08 2.67 4.92
C GLU A 75 4.82 3.43 5.37
N ILE A 76 4.23 2.99 6.49
CA ILE A 76 3.23 3.78 7.21
C ILE A 76 3.97 4.76 8.12
N VAL A 77 4.07 6.02 7.70
CA VAL A 77 4.84 7.05 8.40
C VAL A 77 4.04 7.75 9.50
N LYS A 78 2.71 7.67 9.44
CA LYS A 78 1.81 8.21 10.47
C LYS A 78 0.57 7.35 10.59
N ARG A 79 0.10 7.21 11.82
CA ARG A 79 -1.11 6.47 12.16
C ARG A 79 -1.91 7.22 13.22
N HIS A 80 -3.22 7.27 13.06
CA HIS A 80 -4.15 7.90 13.98
C HIS A 80 -5.38 7.02 14.18
N GLU A 81 -5.86 6.96 15.41
CA GLU A 81 -7.07 6.23 15.78
C GLU A 81 -8.05 7.18 16.44
N GLU A 82 -9.32 7.03 16.09
CA GLU A 82 -10.41 7.77 16.69
C GLU A 82 -11.54 6.82 17.07
N LEU A 83 -11.99 6.88 18.33
CA LEU A 83 -13.14 6.12 18.80
C LEU A 83 -14.42 6.85 18.40
N VAL A 84 -15.28 6.15 17.65
CA VAL A 84 -16.61 6.59 17.24
C VAL A 84 -17.66 5.57 17.71
N ASP A 85 -18.94 5.90 17.60
CA ASP A 85 -20.04 5.03 18.05
C ASP A 85 -20.00 3.63 17.43
N GLU A 86 -19.55 3.52 16.17
CA GLU A 86 -19.51 2.26 15.42
C GLU A 86 -18.18 1.47 15.60
N GLY A 87 -17.19 2.04 16.29
CA GLY A 87 -15.90 1.41 16.56
C GLY A 87 -14.72 2.36 16.49
N VAL A 88 -13.53 1.83 16.17
CA VAL A 88 -12.33 2.64 15.98
C VAL A 88 -12.13 2.90 14.48
N THR A 89 -12.14 4.17 14.09
CA THR A 89 -11.69 4.62 12.78
C THR A 89 -10.17 4.73 12.80
N ILE A 90 -9.50 4.15 11.80
CA ILE A 90 -8.04 4.15 11.70
C ILE A 90 -7.65 4.90 10.43
N LYS A 91 -6.85 5.96 10.58
CA LYS A 91 -6.22 6.68 9.47
C LYS A 91 -4.73 6.37 9.45
N PHE A 92 -4.19 6.02 8.30
CA PHE A 92 -2.76 5.80 8.13
C PHE A 92 -2.24 6.49 6.86
N VAL A 93 -1.03 7.03 6.95
CA VAL A 93 -0.35 7.76 5.89
C VAL A 93 0.74 6.89 5.32
N GLN A 94 0.72 6.65 4.01
CA GLN A 94 1.75 5.89 3.31
C GLN A 94 2.71 6.83 2.60
N ARG A 95 4.00 6.56 2.72
CA ARG A 95 5.06 7.30 2.03
C ARG A 95 5.50 6.57 0.77
N LEU A 96 5.23 7.17 -0.38
CA LEU A 96 5.51 6.64 -1.72
C LEU A 96 6.78 7.30 -2.30
N PRO A 97 7.69 6.54 -2.92
CA PRO A 97 8.76 7.12 -3.73
C PRO A 97 8.16 7.98 -4.86
N ASN A 98 8.61 9.22 -5.02
CA ASN A 98 8.17 10.09 -6.10
C ASN A 98 9.02 9.80 -7.36
N PRO A 99 8.44 9.21 -8.43
CA PRO A 99 9.20 8.88 -9.63
C PRO A 99 9.61 10.11 -10.45
N ASN A 100 8.94 11.25 -10.25
CA ASN A 100 9.13 12.47 -11.03
C ASN A 100 10.18 13.41 -10.43
N HIS A 101 10.68 13.14 -9.22
CA HIS A 101 11.55 14.06 -8.50
C HIS A 101 12.82 13.32 -8.01
N ARG A 102 13.79 13.16 -8.93
CA ARG A 102 15.17 12.82 -8.58
C ARG A 102 15.97 14.12 -8.46
N LEU A 103 16.18 14.59 -7.24
CA LEU A 103 17.12 15.68 -7.00
C LEU A 103 18.52 15.14 -7.22
N ALA A 104 19.20 15.64 -8.25
CA ALA A 104 20.52 15.19 -8.71
C ALA A 104 21.56 15.03 -7.58
N ASP A 105 21.38 15.75 -6.46
CA ASP A 105 22.36 15.84 -5.38
C ASP A 105 21.79 15.49 -3.98
N LYS A 106 20.49 15.15 -3.86
CA LYS A 106 19.79 15.01 -2.55
C LYS A 106 18.99 13.72 -2.32
N GLY A 107 18.88 12.83 -3.32
CA GLY A 107 18.18 11.54 -3.18
C GLY A 107 16.80 11.50 -3.85
N ILE A 108 15.99 10.52 -3.45
CA ILE A 108 14.61 10.30 -3.92
C ILE A 108 13.68 11.18 -3.06
N ASP A 109 12.83 11.98 -3.70
CA ASP A 109 11.74 12.68 -3.00
C ASP A 109 10.56 11.72 -2.77
N PHE A 110 9.66 12.07 -1.85
CA PHE A 110 8.54 11.23 -1.48
C PHE A 110 7.21 11.98 -1.50
N ASP A 111 6.17 11.26 -1.91
CA ASP A 111 4.78 11.70 -1.81
C ASP A 111 4.10 10.97 -0.66
N ASP A 112 3.29 11.67 0.12
CA ASP A 112 2.46 11.06 1.15
C ASP A 112 1.01 10.95 0.64
N ILE A 113 0.40 9.79 0.85
CA ILE A 113 -1.04 9.55 0.60
C ILE A 113 -1.70 8.98 1.85
N GLU A 114 -3.03 9.02 1.89
CA GLU A 114 -3.80 8.60 3.06
C GLU A 114 -4.79 7.49 2.73
N SER A 115 -5.01 6.60 3.70
CA SER A 115 -6.13 5.66 3.70
C SER A 115 -6.83 5.66 5.06
N VAL A 116 -8.13 5.35 5.03
CA VAL A 116 -8.95 5.32 6.25
C VAL A 116 -9.75 4.03 6.31
N ILE A 117 -9.64 3.30 7.42
CA ILE A 117 -10.49 2.16 7.76
C ILE A 117 -11.63 2.69 8.61
N ILE A 118 -12.85 2.55 8.11
CA ILE A 118 -14.07 3.03 8.74
C ILE A 118 -14.87 1.82 9.22
N PRO A 119 -15.06 1.63 10.54
CA PRO A 119 -15.94 0.61 11.06
C PRO A 119 -17.39 1.01 10.78
N MET A 120 -18.19 0.05 10.29
CA MET A 120 -19.59 0.26 9.98
C MET A 120 -20.46 -0.72 10.74
N GLN A 121 -21.56 -0.25 11.32
CA GLN A 121 -22.57 -1.11 11.96
C GLN A 121 -23.77 -1.29 11.02
N GLY A 122 -23.83 -2.44 10.32
CA GLY A 122 -24.93 -2.74 9.40
C GLY A 122 -26.28 -2.92 10.12
N ARG A 123 -27.39 -2.72 9.39
CA ARG A 123 -28.77 -2.87 9.90
C ARG A 123 -29.06 -4.24 10.53
N SER A 124 -28.34 -5.29 10.10
CA SER A 124 -28.46 -6.65 10.64
C SER A 124 -27.69 -6.87 11.94
N GLY A 125 -27.00 -5.86 12.46
CA GLY A 125 -26.07 -6.02 13.59
C GLY A 125 -24.69 -6.55 13.19
N ARG A 126 -24.46 -6.86 11.91
CA ARG A 126 -23.13 -7.23 11.41
C ARG A 126 -22.23 -6.00 11.35
N LYS A 127 -21.07 -6.08 12.00
CA LYS A 127 -19.99 -5.11 11.85
C LYS A 127 -19.21 -5.40 10.56
N THR A 128 -18.90 -4.36 9.80
CA THR A 128 -18.05 -4.41 8.61
C THR A 128 -16.99 -3.32 8.67
N HIS A 129 -15.96 -3.44 7.84
CA HIS A 129 -14.97 -2.37 7.66
C HIS A 129 -14.93 -1.92 6.20
N THR A 130 -15.00 -0.62 6.00
CA THR A 130 -14.85 0.02 4.70
C THR A 130 -13.48 0.67 4.63
N LEU A 131 -12.71 0.38 3.60
CA LEU A 131 -11.45 1.05 3.31
C LEU A 131 -11.68 2.19 2.32
N CYS A 132 -11.40 3.40 2.76
CA CYS A 132 -11.27 4.56 1.91
C CYS A 132 -9.85 4.61 1.32
N VAL A 133 -9.75 4.56 -0.01
CA VAL A 133 -8.47 4.59 -0.73
C VAL A 133 -8.30 5.87 -1.53
N SER A 134 -7.05 6.31 -1.63
CA SER A 134 -6.58 7.36 -2.52
C SER A 134 -6.31 6.80 -3.93
N SER A 135 -6.49 7.63 -4.95
CA SER A 135 -6.27 7.33 -6.37
C SER A 135 -5.21 8.24 -7.03
N GLN A 136 -4.92 9.38 -6.41
CA GLN A 136 -3.94 10.36 -6.87
C GLN A 136 -3.16 10.95 -5.67
N VAL A 137 -2.01 11.56 -5.96
CA VAL A 137 -1.34 12.48 -5.03
C VAL A 137 -1.84 13.88 -5.36
N GLY A 138 -2.65 14.45 -4.47
CA GLY A 138 -3.41 15.68 -4.73
C GLY A 138 -4.62 15.43 -5.65
N CYS A 139 -5.30 16.49 -6.10
CA CYS A 139 -6.49 16.39 -6.95
C CYS A 139 -6.63 17.59 -7.89
N ALA A 140 -6.99 17.35 -9.17
CA ALA A 140 -7.11 18.41 -10.18
C ALA A 140 -8.46 19.14 -10.18
N MET A 141 -9.43 18.68 -9.40
CA MET A 141 -10.82 19.15 -9.51
C MET A 141 -11.04 20.58 -9.01
N GLY A 142 -10.16 21.10 -8.14
CA GLY A 142 -10.26 22.48 -7.65
C GLY A 142 -11.49 22.77 -6.78
N CYS A 143 -12.00 21.77 -6.06
CA CYS A 143 -13.11 21.96 -5.14
C CYS A 143 -12.69 22.82 -3.93
N ASP A 144 -13.28 24.01 -3.76
CA ASP A 144 -12.87 24.99 -2.72
C ASP A 144 -12.94 24.45 -1.28
N PHE A 145 -13.81 23.48 -1.02
CA PHE A 145 -14.00 22.85 0.29
C PHE A 145 -13.06 21.67 0.56
N CYS A 146 -12.26 21.25 -0.41
CA CYS A 146 -11.45 20.04 -0.34
C CYS A 146 -9.96 20.38 -0.19
N GLU A 147 -9.37 20.00 0.95
CA GLU A 147 -7.94 20.19 1.21
C GLU A 147 -7.06 19.57 0.11
N THR A 148 -7.39 18.35 -0.33
CA THR A 148 -6.66 17.66 -1.41
C THR A 148 -6.70 18.44 -2.73
N ALA A 149 -7.80 19.16 -3.00
CA ALA A 149 -7.90 19.98 -4.21
C ALA A 149 -7.03 21.24 -4.13
N GLN A 150 -6.86 21.82 -2.93
CA GLN A 150 -5.99 22.98 -2.72
C GLN A 150 -4.50 22.65 -2.95
N MET A 151 -4.11 21.39 -2.76
CA MET A 151 -2.76 20.90 -3.09
C MET A 151 -2.48 20.92 -4.61
N GLY A 152 -3.52 20.92 -5.44
CA GLY A 152 -3.42 20.66 -6.88
C GLY A 152 -3.06 19.20 -7.19
N LEU A 153 -3.12 18.80 -8.46
CA LEU A 153 -2.72 17.45 -8.88
C LEU A 153 -1.20 17.37 -9.08
N MET A 154 -0.56 16.42 -8.39
CA MET A 154 0.85 16.09 -8.61
C MET A 154 1.01 14.91 -9.57
N ARG A 155 0.32 13.79 -9.31
CA ARG A 155 0.33 12.60 -10.18
C ARG A 155 -0.80 11.64 -9.86
N SER A 156 -1.11 10.76 -10.81
CA SER A 156 -1.92 9.57 -10.54
C SER A 156 -1.10 8.48 -9.84
N LEU A 157 -1.78 7.65 -9.06
CA LEU A 157 -1.17 6.46 -8.48
C LEU A 157 -1.10 5.32 -9.49
N ARG A 158 -0.05 4.50 -9.39
CA ARG A 158 0.06 3.22 -10.09
C ARG A 158 -0.91 2.21 -9.45
N ALA A 159 -1.26 1.17 -10.22
CA ALA A 159 -2.22 0.16 -9.76
C ALA A 159 -1.77 -0.54 -8.46
N ASP A 160 -0.47 -0.86 -8.33
CA ASP A 160 0.08 -1.41 -7.10
C ASP A 160 0.03 -0.42 -5.94
N GLU A 161 0.30 0.88 -6.15
CA GLU A 161 0.17 1.90 -5.09
C GLU A 161 -1.25 1.99 -4.53
N ILE A 162 -2.28 1.77 -5.37
CA ILE A 162 -3.68 1.69 -4.92
C ILE A 162 -3.93 0.38 -4.16
N VAL A 163 -3.51 -0.76 -4.71
CA VAL A 163 -3.74 -2.08 -4.09
C VAL A 163 -2.94 -2.27 -2.79
N GLN A 164 -1.78 -1.63 -2.66
CA GLN A 164 -0.95 -1.61 -1.46
C GLN A 164 -1.70 -1.03 -0.26
N GLN A 165 -2.60 -0.05 -0.45
CA GLN A 165 -3.43 0.50 0.63
C GLN A 165 -4.32 -0.58 1.27
N TRP A 166 -4.94 -1.43 0.44
CA TRP A 166 -5.71 -2.58 0.92
C TRP A 166 -4.81 -3.64 1.55
N TRP A 167 -3.65 -3.91 0.94
CA TRP A 167 -2.72 -4.90 1.47
C TRP A 167 -2.23 -4.52 2.87
N LEU A 168 -1.86 -3.25 3.07
CA LEU A 168 -1.47 -2.69 4.36
C LEU A 168 -2.62 -2.77 5.38
N ALA A 169 -3.83 -2.38 5.01
CA ALA A 169 -5.01 -2.49 5.88
C ALA A 169 -5.26 -3.93 6.34
N LYS A 170 -5.10 -4.90 5.44
CA LYS A 170 -5.35 -6.32 5.74
C LYS A 170 -4.24 -6.97 6.56
N PHE A 171 -2.98 -6.75 6.20
CA PHE A 171 -1.86 -7.53 6.71
C PHE A 171 -0.98 -6.79 7.71
N ILE A 172 -0.97 -5.46 7.69
CA ILE A 172 -0.24 -4.63 8.66
C ILE A 172 -1.16 -4.16 9.77
N GLU A 173 -2.30 -3.55 9.43
CA GLU A 173 -3.31 -3.17 10.42
C GLU A 173 -4.11 -4.39 10.94
N GLY A 174 -4.07 -5.52 10.22
CA GLY A 174 -4.72 -6.75 10.64
C GLY A 174 -6.24 -6.72 10.56
N ILE A 175 -6.81 -5.81 9.76
CA ILE A 175 -8.26 -5.62 9.66
C ILE A 175 -8.81 -6.27 8.39
N HIS A 176 -9.85 -7.10 8.55
CA HIS A 176 -10.60 -7.59 7.40
C HIS A 176 -11.43 -6.47 6.77
N ILE A 177 -11.20 -6.19 5.49
CA ILE A 177 -11.90 -5.17 4.73
C ILE A 177 -13.05 -5.82 3.94
N ASP A 178 -14.27 -5.40 4.21
CA ASP A 178 -15.49 -5.87 3.54
C ASP A 178 -15.83 -5.01 2.30
N ASN A 179 -15.53 -3.71 2.35
CA ASN A 179 -15.88 -2.74 1.30
C ASN A 179 -14.70 -1.82 0.99
N ILE A 180 -14.64 -1.31 -0.24
CA ILE A 180 -13.65 -0.31 -0.66
C ILE A 180 -14.39 0.86 -1.32
N VAL A 181 -13.98 2.08 -0.99
CA VAL A 181 -14.48 3.31 -1.61
C VAL A 181 -13.32 4.18 -2.10
N PHE A 182 -13.46 4.76 -3.28
CA PHE A 182 -12.51 5.72 -3.85
C PHE A 182 -12.93 7.13 -3.43
N MET A 183 -12.61 7.48 -2.19
CA MET A 183 -12.97 8.77 -1.57
C MET A 183 -11.81 9.38 -0.76
N GLY A 184 -10.58 8.89 -1.00
CA GLY A 184 -9.36 9.44 -0.41
C GLY A 184 -8.87 10.65 -1.18
N MET A 185 -7.56 10.70 -1.43
CA MET A 185 -6.96 11.72 -2.28
C MET A 185 -7.14 11.37 -3.77
N GLY A 186 -7.63 12.32 -4.56
CA GLY A 186 -7.84 12.16 -6.01
C GLY A 186 -9.27 11.84 -6.40
#